data_AF-A0A1G2ZWQ5-F1
#
_entry.id   AF-A0A1G2ZWQ5-F1
#
_cell.length_a   1.000
_cell.length_b   1.000
_cell.length_c   1.000
_cell.angle_alpha   90.00
_cell.angle_beta   90.00
_cell.angle_gamma   90.00
#
_symmetry.space_group_name_H-M   'P 1'
#
loop_
_entity.id
_entity.type
_entity.pdbx_description
1 polymer ?
#
loop_
_entity_poly.entity_id
_entity_poly.type
_entity_poly.pdbx_seq_one_letter_code
_entity_poly.pdbx_strand_id
1 'polypeptide(L)'
;MRATRKAFWIVLFACTFFGGVSVSQAGSGYEVTCKDAKCGFKTQAGIGGGSLFEEAAGFCMPCKEWVSVTWKRGEKAPVPFAKFWDPQTGEIRRLYKCPKRRQPFVVVEKIEDMKFCPRCKKPTLESKRTVFYD
;
A
#
# COMPACT_ATOMS: atom_id res chain seq x y z
N MET A 1 55.97 28.26 13.33
CA MET A 1 54.50 28.34 13.54
C MET A 1 53.83 27.27 12.69
N ARG A 2 53.38 26.16 13.29
CA ARG A 2 52.77 24.99 12.63
C ARG A 2 51.31 24.89 13.08
N ALA A 3 50.34 25.38 12.30
CA ALA A 3 48.92 25.23 12.62
C ALA A 3 47.98 25.40 11.42
N THR A 4 48.26 24.80 10.25
CA THR A 4 47.40 25.03 9.06
C THR A 4 47.20 23.81 8.15
N ARG A 5 47.30 22.57 8.67
CA ARG A 5 47.06 21.36 7.85
C ARG A 5 45.99 20.39 8.36
N LYS A 6 45.47 20.56 9.59
CA LYS A 6 44.52 19.61 10.20
C LYS A 6 43.05 19.93 9.94
N ALA A 7 42.70 21.18 9.62
CA ALA A 7 41.30 21.58 9.44
C ALA A 7 40.67 21.09 8.12
N PHE A 8 41.48 20.87 7.08
CA PHE A 8 40.97 20.53 5.75
C PHE A 8 40.42 19.09 5.66
N TRP A 9 40.93 18.17 6.49
CA TRP A 9 40.49 16.77 6.49
C TRP A 9 39.20 16.53 7.29
N ILE A 10 38.88 17.39 8.27
CA ILE A 10 37.70 17.22 9.11
C ILE A 10 36.41 17.62 8.35
N VAL A 11 36.49 18.61 7.46
CA VAL A 11 35.33 19.05 6.66
C VAL A 11 34.97 18.02 5.58
N LEU A 12 35.95 17.32 5.02
CA LEU A 12 35.72 16.32 3.96
C LEU A 12 35.10 15.02 4.47
N PHE A 13 35.22 14.69 5.76
CA PHE A 13 34.60 13.49 6.35
C PHE A 13 33.14 13.72 6.79
N ALA A 14 32.71 14.97 6.96
CA ALA A 14 31.36 15.30 7.39
C ALA A 14 30.31 15.19 6.27
N CYS A 15 30.70 15.35 5.01
CA CYS A 15 29.77 15.33 3.88
C CYS A 15 29.44 13.92 3.35
N THR A 16 30.19 12.88 3.72
CA THR A 16 29.95 11.50 3.23
C THR A 16 29.02 10.69 4.12
N PHE A 17 28.68 11.14 5.33
CA PHE A 17 27.90 10.35 6.29
C PHE A 17 26.38 10.67 6.35
N PHE A 18 25.92 11.75 5.71
CA PHE A 18 24.51 12.18 5.75
C PHE A 18 23.80 12.13 4.39
N GLY A 19 24.26 11.27 3.47
CA GLY A 19 23.63 11.04 2.17
C GLY A 19 22.66 9.85 2.17
N GLY A 20 21.81 9.71 3.19
CA GLY A 20 20.77 8.68 3.20
C GLY A 20 19.64 9.06 2.24
N VAL A 21 19.72 8.64 0.98
CA VAL A 21 18.62 8.79 0.02
C VAL A 21 17.46 7.93 0.54
N SER A 22 16.54 8.56 1.27
CA SER A 22 15.30 7.93 1.69
C SER A 22 14.45 7.77 0.46
N VAL A 23 14.49 6.59 -0.16
CA VAL A 23 13.55 6.23 -1.22
C VAL A 23 12.19 6.09 -0.53
N SER A 24 11.42 7.19 -0.54
CA SER A 24 10.03 7.19 -0.09
C SER A 24 9.22 6.32 -1.05
N GLN A 25 9.19 5.00 -0.81
CA GLN A 25 8.28 4.10 -1.51
C GLN A 25 6.85 4.52 -1.16
N ALA A 26 6.18 5.17 -2.11
CA ALA A 26 4.85 5.74 -1.92
C ALA A 26 3.74 4.67 -1.93
N GLY A 27 3.99 3.54 -2.58
CA GLY A 27 3.07 2.41 -2.66
C GLY A 27 3.66 1.23 -3.43
N SER A 28 2.90 0.15 -3.54
CA SER A 28 3.30 -1.08 -4.22
C SER A 28 2.13 -1.76 -4.93
N GLY A 29 2.40 -2.26 -6.13
CA GLY A 29 1.53 -3.18 -6.86
C GLY A 29 1.90 -4.64 -6.59
N TYR A 30 0.90 -5.47 -6.40
CA TYR A 30 1.03 -6.90 -6.13
C TYR A 30 0.20 -7.71 -7.11
N GLU A 31 0.79 -8.76 -7.67
CA GLU A 31 0.03 -9.82 -8.30
C GLU A 31 -0.41 -10.81 -7.22
N VAL A 32 -1.72 -10.94 -7.05
CA VAL A 32 -2.34 -11.82 -6.04
C VAL A 32 -3.04 -12.97 -6.75
N THR A 33 -2.68 -14.20 -6.39
CA THR A 33 -3.23 -15.43 -6.97
C THR A 33 -3.73 -16.36 -5.87
N CYS A 34 -4.75 -17.17 -6.18
CA CYS A 34 -5.21 -18.23 -5.30
C CYS A 34 -4.68 -19.57 -5.79
N LYS A 35 -3.98 -20.31 -4.92
CA LYS A 35 -3.41 -21.64 -5.20
C LYS A 35 -4.46 -22.75 -5.37
N ASP A 36 -5.69 -22.52 -4.94
CA ASP A 36 -6.77 -23.49 -5.13
C ASP A 36 -7.12 -23.56 -6.63
N ALA A 37 -6.75 -24.68 -7.26
CA ALA A 37 -6.95 -24.93 -8.69
C ALA A 37 -8.42 -24.78 -9.13
N LYS A 38 -9.38 -25.01 -8.23
CA LYS A 38 -10.82 -24.85 -8.54
C LYS A 38 -11.28 -23.39 -8.46
N CYS A 39 -10.54 -22.54 -7.76
CA CYS A 39 -10.94 -21.14 -7.55
C CYS A 39 -10.52 -20.22 -8.70
N GLY A 40 -9.29 -20.40 -9.21
CA GLY A 40 -8.74 -19.59 -10.31
C GLY A 40 -8.73 -18.08 -10.06
N PHE A 41 -8.73 -17.64 -8.79
CA PHE A 41 -8.71 -16.21 -8.47
C PHE A 41 -7.34 -15.61 -8.75
N LYS A 42 -7.32 -14.49 -9.47
CA LYS A 42 -6.12 -13.71 -9.78
C LYS A 42 -6.50 -12.23 -9.88
N THR A 43 -5.68 -11.35 -9.31
CA THR A 43 -5.89 -9.90 -9.39
C THR A 43 -4.58 -9.13 -9.26
N GLN A 44 -4.58 -7.87 -9.71
CA GLN A 44 -3.52 -6.90 -9.44
C GLN A 44 -4.01 -5.98 -8.33
N ALA A 45 -3.36 -6.03 -7.17
CA ALA A 45 -3.68 -5.22 -6.01
C ALA A 45 -2.68 -4.08 -5.88
N GLY A 46 -3.12 -2.86 -6.18
CA GLY A 46 -2.42 -1.64 -5.77
C GLY A 46 -2.69 -1.37 -4.30
N ILE A 47 -1.64 -1.15 -3.51
CA ILE A 47 -1.72 -0.78 -2.10
C ILE A 47 -0.75 0.37 -1.85
N GLY A 48 -1.26 1.45 -1.25
CA GLY A 48 -0.52 2.71 -1.16
C GLY A 48 -0.64 3.53 -2.43
N GLY A 49 -0.27 4.81 -2.33
CA GLY A 49 -0.34 5.76 -3.42
C GLY A 49 0.92 5.81 -4.27
N GLY A 50 1.02 6.81 -5.13
CA GLY A 50 2.26 7.22 -5.79
C GLY A 50 2.69 8.61 -5.35
N SER A 51 3.82 9.10 -5.86
CA SER A 51 4.34 10.46 -5.70
C SER A 51 3.28 11.54 -5.84
N LEU A 52 2.32 11.37 -6.76
CA LEU A 52 1.29 12.35 -7.09
C LEU A 52 -0.11 12.03 -6.55
N PHE A 53 -0.33 10.84 -5.99
CA PHE A 53 -1.68 10.39 -5.59
C PHE A 53 -1.64 9.52 -4.35
N GLU A 54 -2.77 9.47 -3.65
CA GLU A 54 -3.04 8.49 -2.61
C GLU A 54 -4.21 7.60 -3.05
N GLU A 55 -4.25 6.39 -2.51
CA GLU A 55 -5.22 5.38 -2.87
C GLU A 55 -5.76 4.64 -1.64
N ALA A 56 -7.07 4.42 -1.63
CA ALA A 56 -7.72 3.46 -0.74
C ALA A 56 -8.30 2.32 -1.59
N ALA A 57 -7.72 1.13 -1.47
CA ALA A 57 -8.03 0.00 -2.34
C ALA A 57 -8.55 -1.21 -1.56
N GLY A 58 -9.28 -2.09 -2.24
CA GLY A 58 -9.76 -3.33 -1.67
C GLY A 58 -10.61 -4.15 -2.64
N PHE A 59 -11.14 -5.27 -2.16
CA PHE A 59 -11.95 -6.17 -2.99
C PHE A 59 -13.44 -5.81 -2.91
N CYS A 60 -14.06 -5.57 -4.07
CA CYS A 60 -15.50 -5.37 -4.16
C CYS A 60 -16.21 -6.71 -4.40
N MET A 61 -16.95 -7.20 -3.41
CA MET A 61 -17.66 -8.48 -3.49
C MET A 61 -18.66 -8.56 -4.67
N PRO A 62 -19.51 -7.53 -4.92
CA PRO A 62 -20.39 -7.51 -6.09
C PRO A 62 -19.67 -7.51 -7.44
N CYS A 63 -18.58 -6.74 -7.56
CA CYS A 63 -17.82 -6.66 -8.81
C CYS A 63 -16.90 -7.85 -9.03
N LYS A 64 -16.56 -8.57 -7.96
CA LYS A 64 -15.58 -9.67 -7.93
C LYS A 64 -14.19 -9.25 -8.42
N GLU A 65 -13.80 -8.01 -8.16
CA GLU A 65 -12.55 -7.43 -8.62
C GLU A 65 -11.94 -6.50 -7.55
N TRP A 66 -10.65 -6.23 -7.71
CA TRP A 66 -9.97 -5.18 -6.95
C TRP A 66 -10.43 -3.82 -7.45
N VAL A 67 -10.79 -2.94 -6.53
CA VAL A 67 -11.24 -1.57 -6.81
C VAL A 67 -10.51 -0.60 -5.90
N SER A 68 -10.46 0.66 -6.31
CA SER A 68 -9.85 1.70 -5.51
C SER A 68 -10.56 3.03 -5.66
N VAL A 69 -10.34 3.89 -4.66
CA VAL A 69 -10.65 5.31 -4.67
C VAL A 69 -9.33 6.04 -4.57
N THR A 70 -9.03 6.89 -5.53
CA THR A 70 -7.79 7.67 -5.60
C THR A 70 -8.07 9.16 -5.45
N TRP A 71 -7.10 9.89 -4.89
CA TRP A 71 -7.13 11.34 -4.79
C TRP A 71 -5.71 11.89 -4.95
N LYS A 72 -5.58 13.18 -5.28
CA LYS A 72 -4.25 13.79 -5.43
C LYS A 72 -3.57 13.89 -4.07
N ARG A 73 -2.25 13.67 -4.05
CA ARG A 73 -1.47 13.82 -2.83
C ARG A 73 -1.49 15.28 -2.37
N GLY A 74 -1.67 15.50 -1.07
CA GLY A 74 -1.82 16.83 -0.48
C GLY A 74 -3.25 17.40 -0.53
N GLU A 75 -4.15 16.78 -1.29
CA GLU A 75 -5.58 17.07 -1.19
C GLU A 75 -6.22 16.30 -0.02
N LYS A 76 -7.36 16.81 0.45
CA LYS A 76 -8.11 16.15 1.52
C LYS A 76 -8.63 14.80 1.03
N ALA A 77 -8.26 13.74 1.74
CA ALA A 77 -8.76 12.40 1.45
C ALA A 77 -10.30 12.36 1.43
N PRO A 78 -10.93 11.61 0.51
CA PRO A 78 -12.37 11.44 0.49
C PRO A 78 -12.87 10.88 1.82
N VAL A 79 -14.03 11.35 2.26
CA VAL A 79 -14.65 10.89 3.51
C VAL A 79 -15.00 9.41 3.37
N PRO A 80 -14.51 8.53 4.27
CA PRO A 80 -14.90 7.13 4.27
C PRO A 80 -16.42 6.99 4.42
N PHE A 81 -17.00 5.99 3.75
CA PHE A 81 -18.41 5.66 3.91
C PHE A 81 -18.75 5.29 5.35
N ALA A 82 -17.85 4.54 5.99
CA ALA A 82 -17.93 4.20 7.40
C ALA A 82 -16.53 3.86 7.94
N LYS A 83 -16.42 3.85 9.26
CA LYS A 83 -15.26 3.34 10.00
C LYS A 83 -15.77 2.34 11.04
N PHE A 84 -15.03 1.27 11.27
CA PHE A 84 -15.37 0.29 12.30
C PHE A 84 -14.10 -0.20 13.00
N TRP A 85 -14.23 -0.61 14.25
CA TRP A 85 -13.16 -1.25 14.99
C TRP A 85 -13.15 -2.75 14.67
N ASP A 86 -12.01 -3.27 14.23
CA ASP A 86 -11.82 -4.68 13.97
C ASP A 86 -11.25 -5.37 15.23
N PRO A 87 -12.03 -6.24 15.91
CA PRO A 87 -11.57 -6.92 17.11
C PRO A 87 -10.45 -7.94 16.85
N GLN A 88 -10.21 -8.37 15.61
CA GLN A 88 -9.15 -9.34 15.29
C GLN A 88 -7.77 -8.70 15.26
N THR A 89 -7.68 -7.44 14.84
CA THR A 89 -6.42 -6.69 14.71
C THR A 89 -6.29 -5.57 15.73
N GLY A 90 -7.39 -5.15 16.35
CA GLY A 90 -7.45 -3.96 17.21
C GLY A 90 -7.46 -2.64 16.44
N GLU A 91 -7.43 -2.67 15.11
CA GLU A 91 -7.33 -1.48 14.27
C GLU A 91 -8.70 -0.88 13.94
N ILE A 92 -8.73 0.44 13.66
CA ILE A 92 -9.90 1.08 13.03
C ILE A 92 -9.78 0.91 11.53
N ARG A 93 -10.68 0.13 10.94
CA ARG A 93 -10.76 -0.11 9.50
C ARG A 93 -11.70 0.88 8.83
N ARG A 94 -11.39 1.21 7.58
CA ARG A 94 -12.15 2.16 6.75
C ARG A 94 -12.94 1.40 5.68
N LEU A 95 -14.16 1.87 5.40
CA LEU A 95 -14.95 1.45 4.26
C LEU A 95 -15.08 2.60 3.26
N TYR A 96 -14.91 2.31 1.99
CA TYR A 96 -15.25 3.22 0.89
C TYR A 96 -16.31 2.59 -0.01
N LYS A 97 -17.02 3.42 -0.78
CA LYS A 97 -17.97 2.93 -1.78
C LYS A 97 -17.22 2.54 -3.04
N CYS A 98 -17.51 1.36 -3.58
CA CYS A 98 -17.03 0.92 -4.89
C CYS A 98 -17.47 1.94 -5.95
N PRO A 99 -16.56 2.43 -6.81
CA PRO A 99 -16.88 3.44 -7.81
C PRO A 99 -17.90 2.94 -8.87
N LYS A 100 -17.95 1.62 -9.10
CA LYS A 100 -18.83 1.02 -10.13
C LYS A 100 -20.24 0.71 -9.61
N ARG A 101 -20.36 0.14 -8.41
CA ARG A 101 -21.63 -0.40 -7.87
C ARG A 101 -22.13 0.30 -6.60
N ARG A 102 -21.37 1.27 -6.08
CA ARG A 102 -21.65 2.03 -4.84
C ARG A 102 -21.79 1.20 -3.56
N GLN A 103 -21.55 -0.10 -3.63
CA GLN A 103 -21.48 -1.01 -2.48
C GLN A 103 -20.18 -0.83 -1.71
N PRO A 104 -20.16 -1.02 -0.37
CA PRO A 104 -18.96 -0.81 0.42
C PRO A 104 -17.90 -1.88 0.13
N PHE A 105 -16.63 -1.48 0.19
CA PHE A 105 -15.48 -2.39 0.28
C PHE A 105 -14.60 -1.98 1.45
N VAL A 106 -13.92 -2.98 2.05
CA VAL A 106 -12.97 -2.77 3.14
C VAL A 106 -11.63 -2.36 2.55
N VAL A 107 -11.03 -1.30 3.08
CA VAL A 107 -9.68 -0.90 2.69
C VAL A 107 -8.68 -1.94 3.18
N VAL A 108 -7.80 -2.35 2.27
CA VAL A 108 -6.66 -3.21 2.54
C VAL A 108 -5.43 -2.30 2.61
N GLU A 109 -4.94 -2.05 3.82
CA GLU A 109 -3.80 -1.14 4.06
C GLU A 109 -2.46 -1.82 3.76
N LYS A 110 -2.42 -3.15 3.87
CA LYS A 110 -1.22 -3.97 3.76
C LYS A 110 -1.53 -5.26 3.02
N ILE A 111 -0.60 -5.75 2.21
CA ILE A 111 -0.81 -6.99 1.45
C ILE A 111 -0.95 -8.19 2.40
N GLU A 112 -0.31 -8.11 3.56
CA GLU A 112 -0.33 -9.12 4.62
C GLU A 112 -1.72 -9.31 5.25
N ASP A 113 -2.62 -8.33 5.08
CA ASP A 113 -4.03 -8.45 5.51
C ASP A 113 -4.81 -9.42 4.59
N MET A 114 -4.32 -9.70 3.38
CA MET A 114 -4.96 -10.60 2.42
C MET A 114 -4.65 -12.07 2.71
N LYS A 115 -5.07 -12.55 3.88
CA LYS A 115 -4.83 -13.94 4.31
C LYS A 115 -5.76 -14.96 3.64
N PHE A 116 -6.99 -14.55 3.31
CA PHE A 116 -8.04 -15.43 2.80
C PHE A 116 -8.52 -14.98 1.43
N CYS A 117 -8.73 -15.94 0.52
CA CYS A 117 -9.23 -15.66 -0.82
C CYS A 117 -10.68 -15.15 -0.74
N PRO A 118 -11.02 -14.00 -1.35
CA PRO A 118 -12.38 -13.45 -1.26
C PRO A 118 -13.42 -14.28 -2.03
N ARG A 119 -12.98 -15.19 -2.93
CA ARG A 119 -13.86 -16.09 -3.68
C ARG A 119 -14.11 -17.41 -2.97
N CYS A 120 -13.05 -18.12 -2.58
CA CYS A 120 -13.18 -19.46 -1.97
C CYS A 120 -13.08 -19.48 -0.44
N LYS A 121 -12.74 -18.35 0.20
CA LYS A 121 -12.62 -18.17 1.66
C LYS A 121 -11.55 -19.03 2.35
N LYS A 122 -10.68 -19.68 1.57
CA LYS A 122 -9.56 -20.49 2.08
C LYS A 122 -8.29 -19.63 2.22
N PRO A 123 -7.37 -19.99 3.13
CA PRO A 123 -6.08 -19.34 3.28
C PRO A 123 -5.08 -19.81 2.20
N THR A 124 -5.44 -19.59 0.94
CA THR A 124 -4.71 -20.09 -0.24
C THR A 124 -4.23 -18.95 -1.14
N LEU A 125 -4.20 -17.72 -0.63
CA LEU A 125 -3.68 -16.58 -1.38
C LEU A 125 -2.15 -16.56 -1.35
N GLU A 126 -1.58 -16.20 -2.47
CA GLU A 126 -0.19 -15.78 -2.60
C GLU A 126 -0.14 -14.42 -3.25
N SER A 127 0.82 -13.62 -2.81
CA SER A 127 1.09 -12.31 -3.36
C SER A 127 2.54 -12.20 -3.76
N LYS A 128 2.78 -11.73 -4.98
CA LYS A 128 4.10 -11.36 -5.48
C LYS A 128 4.11 -9.87 -5.75
N ARG A 129 5.04 -9.12 -5.16
CA ARG A 129 5.22 -7.70 -5.47
C ARG A 129 5.70 -7.57 -6.91
N THR A 130 5.00 -6.78 -7.73
CA THR A 130 5.24 -6.66 -9.17
C THR A 130 5.64 -5.25 -9.59
N VAL A 131 5.20 -4.22 -8.87
CA VAL A 131 5.45 -2.81 -9.22
C VAL A 131 5.72 -2.00 -7.95
N PHE A 132 6.63 -1.03 -8.03
CA PHE A 132 6.75 0.04 -7.05
C PHE A 132 6.10 1.28 -7.64
N TYR A 133 5.25 1.96 -6.85
CA TYR A 133 4.78 3.28 -7.24
C TYR A 133 5.85 4.29 -6.79
N ASP A 134 6.36 5.06 -7.75
CA ASP A 134 7.15 6.28 -7.49
C ASP A 134 6.24 7.36 -6.95
#